data_AF-A0A957GPE9-F1
#
_entry.id   AF-A0A957GPE9-F1
#
_cell.length_a   1.000
_cell.length_b   1.000
_cell.length_c   1.000
_cell.angle_alpha   90.00
_cell.angle_beta   90.00
_cell.angle_gamma   90.00
#
_symmetry.space_group_name_H-M   'P 1'
#
loop_
_entity.id
_entity.type
_entity.pdbx_description
1 polymer ?
#
loop_
_entity_poly.entity_id
_entity_poly.type
_entity_poly.pdbx_seq_one_letter_code
_entity_poly.pdbx_strand_id
1 'polypeptide(L)'
;MPTVSIIIPHWNGRFHLDDCLTALRQQTFSDFEVILADNGSSDGSQEYVRQQFPEVRLLELGQNRGFTGACNAGYAASRGEFVILLNNDTAVDPHWLSEIVRVFGQQPDVGAIASKMLLFDQRDHFHTAGDTYRLDGIPGNRGVWQQDVGQYDRE
;
A
#
# COMPACT_ATOMS: atom_id res chain seq x y z
N MET A 1 -3.92 10.59 17.51
CA MET A 1 -4.40 9.65 16.47
C MET A 1 -3.41 9.77 15.32
N PRO A 2 -3.04 8.67 14.63
CA PRO A 2 -2.11 8.77 13.50
C PRO A 2 -2.72 9.63 12.39
N THR A 3 -1.91 10.25 11.55
CA THR A 3 -2.39 10.94 10.35
C THR A 3 -2.84 9.93 9.28
N VAL A 4 -2.08 8.85 9.10
CA VAL A 4 -2.35 7.83 8.06
C VAL A 4 -2.56 6.45 8.69
N SER A 5 -3.59 5.73 8.23
CA SER A 5 -3.73 4.30 8.48
C SER A 5 -3.46 3.50 7.21
N ILE A 6 -2.47 2.62 7.25
CA ILE A 6 -2.15 1.70 6.15
C ILE A 6 -2.78 0.35 6.46
N ILE A 7 -3.63 -0.12 5.55
CA ILE A 7 -4.33 -1.39 5.67
C ILE A 7 -3.72 -2.37 4.67
N ILE A 8 -3.24 -3.49 5.20
CA ILE A 8 -2.68 -4.57 4.40
C ILE A 8 -3.61 -5.78 4.52
N PRO A 9 -4.42 -6.10 3.50
CA PRO A 9 -5.13 -7.37 3.45
C PRO A 9 -4.12 -8.50 3.25
N HIS A 10 -4.23 -9.56 4.06
CA HIS A 10 -3.24 -10.63 4.04
C HIS A 10 -3.87 -12.02 4.09
N TRP A 11 -3.41 -12.92 3.25
CA TRP A 11 -3.80 -14.33 3.28
C TRP A 11 -2.70 -15.22 2.71
N ASN A 12 -2.13 -16.09 3.53
CA ASN A 12 -1.14 -17.11 3.11
C ASN A 12 0.00 -16.55 2.24
N GLY A 13 0.59 -15.43 2.66
CA GLY A 13 1.61 -14.72 1.91
C GLY A 13 2.82 -14.36 2.73
N ARG A 14 3.17 -15.16 3.76
CA ARG A 14 4.22 -14.84 4.74
C ARG A 14 5.52 -14.34 4.10
N PHE A 15 5.90 -14.96 2.98
CA PHE A 15 7.15 -14.67 2.25
C PHE A 15 7.23 -13.23 1.72
N HIS A 16 6.10 -12.56 1.55
CA HIS A 16 6.05 -11.17 1.09
C HIS A 16 6.11 -10.14 2.23
N LEU A 17 5.80 -10.57 3.46
CA LEU A 17 5.65 -9.65 4.59
C LEU A 17 6.97 -8.96 4.98
N ASP A 18 8.11 -9.64 4.82
CA ASP A 18 9.41 -9.07 5.21
C ASP A 18 9.72 -7.82 4.39
N ASP A 19 9.66 -7.92 3.06
CA ASP A 19 9.92 -6.80 2.15
C ASP A 19 8.92 -5.65 2.37
N CYS A 20 7.63 -5.97 2.49
CA CYS A 20 6.58 -4.96 2.62
C CYS A 20 6.67 -4.19 3.95
N LEU A 21 6.73 -4.92 5.07
CA LEU A 21 6.75 -4.30 6.39
C LEU A 21 8.10 -3.63 6.69
N THR A 22 9.20 -4.15 6.16
CA THR A 22 10.51 -3.47 6.26
C THR A 22 10.53 -2.17 5.46
N ALA A 23 9.95 -2.12 4.26
CA ALA A 23 9.83 -0.88 3.49
C ALA A 23 8.99 0.19 4.22
N LEU A 24 7.94 -0.25 4.95
CA LEU A 24 7.14 0.65 5.79
C LEU A 24 7.92 1.18 7.00
N ARG A 25 8.78 0.38 7.63
CA ARG A 25 9.68 0.86 8.70
C ARG A 25 10.67 1.93 8.23
N GLN A 26 11.04 1.90 6.95
CA GLN A 26 12.00 2.82 6.36
C GLN A 26 11.38 4.16 5.94
N GLN A 27 10.08 4.36 6.15
CA GLN A 27 9.43 5.61 5.82
C GLN A 27 10.00 6.79 6.61
N THR A 28 10.23 7.90 5.90
CA THR A 28 10.70 9.16 6.47
C THR A 28 9.61 9.91 7.25
N PHE A 29 8.35 9.65 6.92
CA PHE A 29 7.18 10.13 7.67
C PHE A 29 6.79 9.10 8.73
N SER A 30 6.63 9.50 9.99
CA SER A 30 6.44 8.58 11.12
C SER A 30 5.05 8.60 11.77
N ASP A 31 4.17 9.54 11.43
CA ASP A 31 2.84 9.66 12.04
C ASP A 31 1.78 8.79 11.32
N PHE A 32 2.01 7.47 11.34
CA PHE A 32 1.13 6.49 10.72
C PHE A 32 0.97 5.22 11.58
N GLU A 33 -0.09 4.46 11.32
CA GLU A 33 -0.24 3.08 11.83
C GLU A 33 -0.31 2.08 10.68
N VAL A 34 0.12 0.85 10.94
CA VAL A 34 -0.02 -0.28 10.00
C VAL A 34 -0.96 -1.30 10.61
N ILE A 35 -2.00 -1.67 9.86
CA ILE A 35 -3.01 -2.66 10.23
C ILE A 35 -2.90 -3.81 9.24
N LEU A 36 -2.45 -4.96 9.71
CA LEU A 36 -2.43 -6.19 8.91
C LEU A 36 -3.72 -6.97 9.18
N ALA A 37 -4.63 -6.97 8.22
CA ALA A 37 -5.87 -7.73 8.29
C ALA A 37 -5.63 -9.17 7.81
N ASP A 38 -5.28 -10.05 8.75
CA ASP A 38 -5.06 -11.47 8.48
C ASP A 38 -6.39 -12.19 8.23
N ASN A 39 -6.54 -12.70 7.01
CA ASN A 39 -7.76 -13.28 6.48
C ASN A 39 -7.84 -14.79 6.77
N GLY A 40 -7.39 -15.22 7.95
CA GLY A 40 -7.33 -16.62 8.35
C GLY A 40 -6.19 -17.39 7.69
N SER A 41 -4.97 -16.84 7.74
CA SER A 41 -3.79 -17.53 7.21
C SER A 41 -3.41 -18.75 8.06
N SER A 42 -2.78 -19.74 7.42
CA SER A 42 -2.31 -20.97 8.05
C SER A 42 -0.82 -21.25 7.81
N ASP A 43 -0.08 -20.25 7.35
CA ASP A 43 1.34 -20.33 6.94
C ASP A 43 2.32 -19.78 8.00
N GLY A 44 1.80 -19.46 9.19
CA GLY A 44 2.58 -18.90 10.30
C GLY A 44 2.76 -17.37 10.23
N SER A 45 2.03 -16.67 9.36
CA SER A 45 2.11 -15.22 9.23
C SER A 45 1.83 -14.46 10.53
N GLN A 46 0.82 -14.88 11.30
CA GLN A 46 0.46 -14.20 12.54
C GLN A 46 1.60 -14.23 13.56
N GLU A 47 2.22 -15.40 13.75
CA GLU A 47 3.35 -15.54 14.68
C GLU A 47 4.56 -14.75 14.20
N TYR A 48 4.86 -14.83 12.90
CA TYR A 48 5.95 -14.08 12.30
C TYR A 48 5.79 -12.56 12.51
N VAL A 49 4.60 -12.01 12.28
CA VAL A 49 4.31 -10.57 12.47
C VAL A 49 4.43 -10.18 13.94
N ARG A 50 3.86 -10.96 14.87
CA ARG A 50 3.99 -10.66 16.31
C ARG A 50 5.44 -10.61 16.78
N GLN A 51 6.29 -11.48 16.25
CA GLN A 51 7.70 -11.56 16.64
C GLN A 51 8.57 -10.50 15.94
N GLN A 52 8.42 -10.36 14.62
CA GLN A 52 9.33 -9.55 13.81
C GLN A 52 8.85 -8.11 13.62
N PHE A 53 7.54 -7.86 13.73
CA PHE A 53 6.88 -6.56 13.50
C PHE A 53 5.85 -6.25 14.60
N PRO A 54 6.26 -6.20 15.89
CA PRO A 54 5.34 -6.00 17.02
C PRO A 54 4.61 -4.64 17.01
N GLU A 55 5.10 -3.67 16.26
CA GLU A 55 4.43 -2.38 16.02
C GLU A 55 3.25 -2.47 15.05
N VAL A 56 3.18 -3.54 14.24
CA VAL A 56 2.07 -3.77 13.30
C VAL A 56 0.87 -4.28 14.06
N ARG A 57 -0.25 -3.60 13.89
CA ARG A 57 -1.51 -3.99 14.51
C ARG A 57 -2.15 -5.13 13.72
N LEU A 58 -1.97 -6.35 14.24
CA LEU A 58 -2.52 -7.56 13.64
C LEU A 58 -4.03 -7.69 13.95
N LEU A 59 -4.85 -7.79 12.91
CA LEU A 59 -6.30 -8.02 12.98
C LEU A 59 -6.61 -9.40 12.38
N GLU A 60 -6.79 -10.40 13.25
CA GLU A 60 -7.09 -11.78 12.85
C GLU A 60 -8.59 -11.97 12.64
N LEU A 61 -9.00 -12.23 11.39
CA LEU A 61 -10.41 -12.38 11.02
C LEU A 61 -10.97 -13.77 11.29
N GLY A 62 -10.09 -14.74 11.57
CA GLY A 62 -10.40 -16.14 11.88
C GLY A 62 -10.86 -16.99 10.69
N GLN A 63 -11.22 -16.36 9.57
CA GLN A 63 -11.62 -17.01 8.33
C GLN A 63 -11.39 -16.07 7.15
N ASN A 64 -11.28 -16.65 5.96
CA ASN A 64 -11.14 -15.89 4.73
C ASN A 64 -12.49 -15.24 4.35
N ARG A 65 -12.52 -13.90 4.33
CA ARG A 65 -13.67 -13.06 3.95
C ARG A 65 -13.51 -12.43 2.57
N GLY A 66 -12.57 -12.91 1.77
CA GLY A 66 -12.14 -12.30 0.52
C GLY A 66 -11.30 -11.02 0.72
N PHE A 67 -10.78 -10.48 -0.37
CA PHE A 67 -9.94 -9.27 -0.36
C PHE A 67 -10.68 -8.08 0.24
N THR A 68 -11.86 -7.76 -0.29
CA THR A 68 -12.67 -6.64 0.18
C THR A 68 -13.10 -6.80 1.63
N GLY A 69 -13.37 -8.02 2.09
CA GLY A 69 -13.71 -8.28 3.49
C GLY A 69 -12.57 -7.95 4.44
N ALA A 70 -11.33 -8.26 4.07
CA ALA A 70 -10.14 -7.91 4.84
C ALA A 70 -9.88 -6.39 4.83
N CYS A 71 -9.98 -5.74 3.67
CA CYS A 71 -9.85 -4.29 3.56
C CYS A 71 -10.89 -3.55 4.41
N ASN A 72 -12.17 -3.95 4.33
CA ASN A 72 -13.25 -3.32 5.08
C ASN A 72 -13.08 -3.49 6.60
N ALA A 73 -12.62 -4.65 7.05
CA ALA A 73 -12.32 -4.88 8.46
C ALA A 73 -11.16 -4.01 8.96
N GLY A 74 -10.11 -3.88 8.14
CA GLY A 74 -9.00 -2.95 8.41
C GLY A 74 -9.47 -1.49 8.44
N TYR A 75 -10.34 -1.08 7.51
CA TYR A 75 -10.90 0.27 7.44
C TYR A 75 -11.72 0.60 8.69
N ALA A 76 -12.62 -0.30 9.10
CA ALA A 76 -13.41 -0.13 10.31
C ALA A 76 -12.54 -0.06 11.59
N ALA A 77 -11.34 -0.65 11.54
CA ALA A 77 -10.37 -0.64 12.62
C ALA A 77 -9.43 0.58 12.60
N SER A 78 -9.35 1.31 11.48
CA SER A 78 -8.42 2.43 11.26
C SER A 78 -8.73 3.64 12.13
N ARG A 79 -7.70 4.44 12.44
CA ARG A 79 -7.79 5.66 13.26
C ARG A 79 -7.24 6.89 12.57
N GLY A 80 -6.66 6.72 11.39
CA GLY A 80 -6.07 7.76 10.57
C GLY A 80 -7.11 8.65 9.91
N GLU A 81 -6.72 9.89 9.64
CA GLU A 81 -7.50 10.81 8.79
C GLU A 81 -7.49 10.32 7.34
N PHE A 82 -6.33 9.86 6.86
CA PHE A 82 -6.16 9.25 5.55
C PHE A 82 -6.01 7.74 5.66
N VAL A 83 -6.57 7.03 4.69
CA VAL A 83 -6.49 5.57 4.61
C VAL A 83 -5.80 5.16 3.32
N ILE A 84 -4.84 4.24 3.42
CA ILE A 84 -4.17 3.62 2.29
C ILE A 84 -4.44 2.11 2.30
N LEU A 85 -4.83 1.56 1.15
CA LEU A 85 -4.86 0.12 0.93
C LEU A 85 -3.56 -0.28 0.23
N LEU A 86 -2.76 -1.13 0.87
CA LEU A 86 -1.46 -1.56 0.37
C LEU A 86 -1.41 -3.10 0.32
N ASN A 87 -1.08 -3.67 -0.83
CA ASN A 87 -0.92 -5.12 -0.92
C ASN A 87 0.36 -5.58 -0.21
N ASN A 88 0.32 -6.79 0.36
CA ASN A 88 1.41 -7.37 1.13
C ASN A 88 2.64 -7.76 0.29
N ASP A 89 2.52 -7.80 -1.04
CA ASP A 89 3.54 -8.16 -2.03
C ASP A 89 4.23 -6.94 -2.67
N THR A 90 4.19 -5.81 -1.99
CA THR A 90 4.78 -4.54 -2.45
C THR A 90 5.93 -4.10 -1.56
N ALA A 91 6.81 -3.27 -2.10
CA ALA A 91 7.81 -2.52 -1.33
C ALA A 91 7.74 -1.05 -1.75
N VAL A 92 7.60 -0.15 -0.79
CA VAL A 92 7.42 1.29 -1.01
C VAL A 92 8.73 2.06 -0.85
N ASP A 93 8.86 3.19 -1.56
CA ASP A 93 10.02 4.09 -1.44
C ASP A 93 10.06 4.75 -0.05
N PRO A 94 11.23 5.01 0.57
CA PRO A 94 11.33 5.69 1.87
C PRO A 94 10.62 7.06 1.98
N HIS A 95 10.38 7.75 0.87
CA HIS A 95 9.68 9.04 0.83
C HIS A 95 8.21 8.92 0.40
N TRP A 96 7.71 7.70 0.20
CA TRP A 96 6.39 7.46 -0.34
C TRP A 96 5.26 8.08 0.51
N LEU A 97 5.27 7.86 1.83
CA LEU A 97 4.26 8.45 2.72
C LEU A 97 4.38 9.97 2.84
N SER A 98 5.60 10.50 2.92
CA SER A 98 5.81 11.95 3.03
C SER A 98 5.31 12.68 1.79
N GLU A 99 5.47 12.10 0.60
CA GLU A 99 4.93 12.65 -0.64
C GLU A 99 3.40 12.60 -0.69
N ILE A 100 2.77 11.50 -0.26
CA ILE A 100 1.30 11.41 -0.20
C ILE A 100 0.72 12.48 0.73
N VAL A 101 1.27 12.60 1.95
CA VAL A 101 0.82 13.60 2.93
C VAL A 101 1.06 15.02 2.42
N ARG A 102 2.19 15.27 1.75
CA ARG A 102 2.48 16.57 1.11
C ARG A 102 1.42 16.94 0.09
N VAL A 103 1.00 16.02 -0.77
CA VAL A 103 0.00 16.28 -1.81
C VAL A 103 -1.35 16.63 -1.21
N PHE A 104 -1.86 15.84 -0.25
CA PHE A 104 -3.11 16.18 0.46
C PHE A 104 -3.04 17.54 1.17
N GLY A 105 -1.89 17.90 1.74
CA GLY A 105 -1.70 19.21 2.38
C GLY A 105 -1.63 20.39 1.41
N GLN A 106 -1.21 20.17 0.16
CA GLN A 106 -1.06 21.22 -0.86
C GLN A 106 -2.26 21.36 -1.80
N GLN A 107 -3.02 20.28 -2.00
CA GLN A 107 -4.15 20.22 -2.91
C GLN A 107 -5.42 19.77 -2.17
N PRO A 108 -6.13 20.69 -1.49
CA PRO A 108 -7.28 20.33 -0.64
C PRO A 108 -8.47 19.73 -1.41
N ASP A 109 -8.51 19.90 -2.73
CA ASP A 109 -9.55 19.35 -3.59
C ASP A 109 -9.27 17.90 -4.04
N VAL A 110 -8.08 17.35 -3.73
CA VAL A 110 -7.72 15.96 -4.07
C VAL A 110 -8.41 15.00 -3.11
N GLY A 111 -9.28 14.14 -3.65
CA GLY A 111 -9.99 13.11 -2.87
C GLY A 111 -9.29 11.74 -2.82
N ALA A 112 -8.39 11.45 -3.75
CA ALA A 112 -7.67 10.18 -3.82
C ALA A 112 -6.34 10.35 -4.55
N ILE A 113 -5.34 9.57 -4.15
CA ILE A 113 -4.00 9.55 -4.76
C ILE A 113 -3.69 8.10 -5.16
N ALA A 114 -3.16 7.93 -6.36
CA ALA A 114 -2.55 6.68 -6.80
C ALA A 114 -1.05 6.92 -7.02
N SER A 115 -0.22 5.99 -6.56
CA SER A 115 1.23 6.05 -6.79
C SER A 115 1.58 5.48 -8.15
N LYS A 116 2.67 5.97 -8.75
CA LYS A 116 3.33 5.22 -9.82
C LYS A 116 3.83 3.89 -9.25
N MET A 117 3.69 2.80 -10.01
CA MET A 117 4.10 1.46 -9.63
C MET A 117 5.16 0.95 -10.59
N LEU A 118 6.27 0.46 -10.04
CA LEU A 118 7.36 -0.16 -10.78
C LEU A 118 7.28 -1.68 -10.65
N LEU A 119 7.89 -2.39 -11.60
CA LEU A 119 8.02 -3.84 -11.55
C LEU A 119 8.95 -4.24 -10.40
N PHE A 120 8.55 -5.26 -9.64
CA PHE A 120 9.30 -5.69 -8.46
C PHE A 120 10.65 -6.33 -8.83
N ASP A 121 10.67 -7.10 -9.90
CA ASP A 121 11.84 -7.78 -10.48
C ASP A 121 12.63 -6.90 -11.45
N GLN A 122 12.07 -5.77 -11.88
CA GLN A 122 12.71 -4.78 -12.74
C GLN A 122 12.43 -3.36 -12.24
N ARG A 123 13.10 -2.99 -11.14
CA ARG A 123 12.80 -1.78 -10.34
C ARG A 123 13.03 -0.44 -11.03
N ASP A 124 13.50 -0.43 -12.27
CA ASP A 124 13.62 0.75 -13.11
C ASP A 124 12.57 0.77 -14.24
N HIS A 125 11.58 -0.14 -14.25
CA HIS A 125 10.53 -0.20 -15.27
C HIS A 125 9.15 -0.05 -14.66
N PHE A 126 8.27 0.68 -15.34
CA PHE A 126 6.89 0.86 -14.91
C PHE A 126 6.08 -0.43 -15.08
N HIS A 127 5.38 -0.79 -14.01
CA HIS A 127 4.12 -1.51 -14.14
C HIS A 127 3.03 -0.54 -14.63
N THR A 128 2.93 0.65 -14.00
CA THR A 128 2.01 1.72 -14.43
C THR A 128 2.36 3.07 -13.78
N ALA A 129 2.10 4.17 -14.49
CA ALA A 129 2.11 5.54 -13.96
C ALA A 129 0.70 6.18 -14.00
N GLY A 130 -0.35 5.35 -13.97
CA GLY A 130 -1.75 5.75 -13.97
C GLY A 130 -2.52 5.27 -15.20
N ASP A 131 -3.83 5.14 -15.05
CA ASP A 131 -4.75 4.79 -16.14
C ASP A 131 -5.39 6.04 -16.75
N THR A 132 -5.72 5.94 -18.03
CA THR A 132 -6.37 6.99 -18.82
C THR A 132 -7.55 6.39 -19.56
N TYR A 133 -8.57 7.20 -19.79
CA TYR A 133 -9.67 6.86 -20.68
C TYR A 133 -9.71 7.86 -21.82
N ARG A 134 -9.81 7.33 -23.04
CA ARG A 134 -10.07 8.14 -24.23
C ARG A 134 -11.55 8.49 -24.30
N LEU A 135 -11.90 9.48 -25.13
CA LEU A 135 -13.30 9.91 -25.33
C LEU A 135 -14.19 8.79 -25.89
N ASP A 136 -13.60 7.81 -26.57
CA ASP A 136 -14.28 6.61 -27.07
C ASP A 136 -14.39 5.48 -26.02
N GLY A 137 -13.95 5.72 -24.78
CA GLY A 137 -13.99 4.77 -23.68
C GLY A 137 -12.87 3.74 -23.67
N ILE A 138 -11.92 3.80 -24.61
CA ILE A 138 -10.79 2.87 -24.63
C ILE A 138 -9.83 3.23 -23.49
N PRO A 139 -9.52 2.28 -22.58
CA PRO A 139 -8.55 2.51 -21.52
C PRO A 139 -7.12 2.48 -22.09
N GLY A 140 -6.24 3.25 -21.47
CA GLY A 140 -4.80 3.20 -21.72
C GLY A 140 -4.06 3.27 -20.41
N ASN A 141 -2.98 2.50 -20.28
CA ASN A 141 -2.15 2.50 -19.10
C ASN A 141 -0.85 3.26 -19.39
N ARG A 142 -0.55 4.27 -18.58
CA ARG A 142 0.60 5.16 -18.78
C ARG A 142 1.88 4.45 -18.37
N GLY A 143 2.86 4.46 -19.27
CA GLY A 143 4.23 4.07 -18.95
C GLY A 143 4.52 2.57 -18.96
N VAL A 144 3.53 1.68 -19.11
CA VAL A 144 3.74 0.21 -19.08
C VAL A 144 4.99 -0.23 -19.85
N TRP A 145 5.87 -0.97 -19.17
CA TRP A 145 7.12 -1.52 -19.70
C TRP A 145 8.18 -0.49 -20.14
N GLN A 146 7.94 0.79 -19.90
CA GLN A 146 8.94 1.83 -20.13
C GLN A 146 9.87 1.90 -18.92
N GLN A 147 11.15 2.18 -19.18
CA GLN A 147 12.09 2.52 -18.12
C GLN A 147 11.68 3.86 -17.48
N ASP A 148 11.72 3.94 -16.15
CA ASP A 148 11.53 5.18 -15.39
C ASP A 148 12.81 6.01 -15.45
N VAL A 149 12.75 7.07 -16.24
CA VAL A 149 13.79 8.10 -16.37
C VAL A 149 13.30 9.45 -15.86
N GLY A 150 12.24 9.45 -15.04
CA GLY A 150 11.61 10.64 -14.48
C GLY A 150 10.60 11.33 -15.41
N GLN A 151 10.17 10.66 -16.49
CA GLN A 151 9.27 11.24 -17.48
C GLN A 151 7.85 11.53 -16.96
N TYR A 152 7.50 11.01 -15.77
CA TYR A 152 6.20 11.21 -15.12
C TYR A 152 6.33 11.79 -13.70
N ASP A 153 7.47 12.38 -13.34
CA ASP A 153 7.69 12.95 -12.00
C ASP A 153 7.08 14.35 -11.81
N ARG A 154 6.46 14.90 -12.87
CA ARG A 154 5.79 16.20 -12.86
C ARG A 154 4.42 16.06 -13.51
N GLU A 155 3.45 16.75 -12.93
CA GLU A 155 2.12 16.97 -13.52
C GLU A 155 2.17 18.03 -14.63
#